data_AF-A0A9D7WH94-F1
#
_entry.id   AF-A0A9D7WH94-F1
#
_cell.length_a   1.000
_cell.length_b   1.000
_cell.length_c   1.000
_cell.angle_alpha   90.00
_cell.angle_beta   90.00
_cell.angle_gamma   90.00
#
_symmetry.space_group_name_H-M   'P 1'
#
loop_
_entity.id
_entity.type
_entity.pdbx_description
1 polymer ?
#
loop_
_entity_poly.entity_id
_entity_poly.type
_entity_poly.pdbx_seq_one_letter_code
_entity_poly.pdbx_strand_id
1 'polypeptide(L)' 'MATKKAGGSSKNGRDSAGRRLGVKKFGGEHVIPGNILVRQRGT' A
#
# COMPACT_ATOMS: atom_id res chain seq x y z
N MET A 1 -29.94 22.10 30.55
CA MET A 1 -29.61 21.71 29.17
C MET A 1 -28.11 21.88 28.97
N ALA A 2 -27.37 20.79 28.77
CA ALA A 2 -25.93 20.82 28.58
C ALA A 2 -25.59 21.22 27.13
N THR A 3 -24.66 22.14 26.97
CA THR A 3 -24.27 22.74 25.70
C THR A 3 -23.41 21.80 24.85
N LYS A 4 -23.68 21.84 23.53
CA LYS A 4 -22.94 21.29 22.38
C LYS A 4 -23.00 19.76 22.19
N LYS A 5 -23.74 19.37 21.16
CA LYS A 5 -23.66 18.07 20.46
C LYS A 5 -22.21 17.93 19.96
N ALA A 6 -21.38 17.14 20.65
CA ALA A 6 -20.01 16.91 20.21
C ALA A 6 -20.06 16.12 18.88
N GLY A 7 -19.81 16.83 17.77
CA GLY A 7 -19.67 16.22 16.45
C GLY A 7 -18.51 15.23 16.46
N GLY A 8 -18.78 14.00 16.01
CA GLY A 8 -17.79 12.93 15.96
C GLY A 8 -16.59 13.36 15.11
N SER A 9 -15.41 13.37 15.73
CA SER A 9 -14.15 13.54 15.02
C SER A 9 -13.63 12.16 14.64
N SER A 10 -13.52 11.87 13.34
CA SER A 10 -12.78 10.70 12.87
C SER A 10 -11.30 10.91 13.20
N LYS A 11 -10.86 10.30 14.30
CA LYS A 11 -9.45 10.21 14.69
C LYS A 11 -8.91 8.85 14.28
N ASN A 12 -8.65 8.63 12.99
CA ASN A 12 -7.75 7.56 12.50
C ASN A 12 -7.53 7.72 10.98
N GLY A 13 -6.62 8.62 10.61
CA GLY A 13 -6.17 8.84 9.23
C GLY A 13 -4.67 8.54 9.06
N ARG A 14 -4.18 7.43 9.62
CA ARG A 14 -2.79 7.01 9.46
C ARG A 14 -2.68 6.08 8.27
N ASP A 15 -2.07 6.56 7.19
CA ASP A 15 -1.65 5.72 6.07
C ASP A 15 -0.12 5.77 5.94
N SER A 16 0.48 4.64 5.58
CA SER A 16 1.91 4.54 5.30
C SER A 16 2.12 4.58 3.79
N ALA A 17 3.21 5.19 3.34
CA ALA A 17 3.52 5.21 1.92
C ALA A 17 3.54 3.79 1.32
N GLY A 18 2.89 3.63 0.17
CA GLY A 18 2.85 2.37 -0.55
C GLY A 18 4.26 1.87 -0.93
N ARG A 19 4.54 0.59 -0.68
CA ARG A 19 5.84 -0.04 -0.95
C ARG A 19 6.03 -0.52 -2.39
N ARG A 20 5.08 -0.24 -3.28
CA ARG A 20 5.09 -0.62 -4.71
C ARG A 20 5.39 -2.10 -4.93
N LEU A 21 4.78 -2.95 -4.09
CA LEU A 21 4.85 -4.41 -4.20
C LEU A 21 4.18 -4.87 -5.51
N GLY A 22 4.33 -6.15 -5.81
CA GLY A 22 3.69 -6.80 -6.96
C GLY A 22 4.69 -7.29 -8.02
N VAL A 23 4.12 -7.90 -9.05
CA VAL A 23 4.84 -8.44 -10.20
C VAL A 23 5.41 -7.29 -11.03
N LYS A 24 6.66 -7.46 -11.47
CA LYS A 24 7.42 -6.50 -12.28
C LYS A 24 7.69 -7.03 -13.68
N LYS A 25 7.70 -8.35 -13.85
CA LYS A 25 7.82 -9.05 -15.13
C LYS A 25 6.85 -10.22 -15.17
N PHE A 26 5.98 -10.24 -16.18
CA PHE A 26 5.03 -11.32 -16.41
C PHE A 26 5.61 -12.38 -17.35
N GLY A 27 4.92 -13.53 -17.46
CA GLY A 27 5.34 -14.62 -18.34
C GLY A 27 5.40 -14.18 -19.80
N GLY A 28 6.49 -14.54 -20.49
CA GLY A 28 6.73 -14.17 -21.89
C GLY A 28 7.41 -12.81 -22.09
N GLU A 29 7.66 -12.05 -21.01
CA GLU A 29 8.48 -10.84 -21.12
C GLU A 29 9.97 -11.16 -21.21
N HIS A 30 10.70 -10.36 -21.99
CA HIS A 30 12.15 -10.44 -22.05
C HIS A 30 12.77 -9.94 -20.73
N VAL A 31 13.71 -10.72 -20.18
CA VAL A 31 14.43 -10.39 -18.94
C VAL A 31 15.93 -10.56 -19.13
N ILE A 32 16.69 -9.64 -18.54
CA ILE A 32 18.15 -9.70 -18.46
C ILE A 32 18.57 -10.06 -17.03
N PRO A 33 19.80 -10.56 -16.82
CA PRO A 33 20.34 -10.77 -15.49
C PRO A 33 20.28 -9.48 -14.65
N GLY A 34 19.79 -9.58 -13.42
CA GLY A 34 19.63 -8.44 -12.50
C GLY A 34 18.23 -7.80 -12.50
N ASN A 35 17.33 -8.18 -13.41
CA ASN A 35 15.94 -7.72 -13.35
C ASN A 35 15.20 -8.29 -12.14
N ILE A 36 14.35 -7.47 -11.53
CA ILE A 36 13.41 -7.91 -10.48
C ILE A 36 12.17 -8.49 -11.17
N LEU A 37 11.75 -9.69 -10.78
CA LEU A 37 10.53 -10.33 -11.29
C LEU A 37 9.30 -10.00 -10.44
N VAL A 38 9.44 -10.04 -9.11
CA VAL A 38 8.37 -9.73 -8.15
C VAL A 38 8.96 -9.02 -6.93
N ARG A 39 8.22 -8.06 -6.39
CA ARG A 39 8.52 -7.44 -5.08
C ARG A 39 7.39 -7.78 -4.11
N GLN A 40 7.62 -8.69 -3.17
CA GLN A 40 6.57 -9.19 -2.27
C GLN A 40 6.88 -8.95 -0.80
N ARG A 41 5.84 -8.99 0.03
CA ARG A 41 5.89 -9.09 1.49
C ARG A 41 5.23 -10.42 1.87
N GLY A 42 5.94 -11.26 2.63
CA GLY A 42 5.53 -12.66 2.79
C GLY A 42 5.82 -13.48 1.54
N THR A 43 5.54 -14.77 1.61
CA THR A 43 5.76 -15.77 0.56
C THR A 43 4.48 -16.06 -0.20
#